data_AF-A0A3B8VX58-F1
#
_entry.id   AF-A0A3B8VX58-F1
#
_cell.length_a   1.000
_cell.length_b   1.000
_cell.length_c   1.000
_cell.angle_alpha   90.00
_cell.angle_beta   90.00
_cell.angle_gamma   90.00
#
_symmetry.space_group_name_H-M   'P 1'
#
loop_
_entity.id
_entity.type
_entity.pdbx_description
1 polymer ?
#
loop_
_entity_poly.entity_id
_entity_poly.type
_entity_poly.pdbx_seq_one_letter_code
_entity_poly.pdbx_strand_id
1 'polypeptide(L)'
;MRKKATLFFICFIATCVGAKAKQIHLIPSPQQVQVLGKDVKTNRIAVIAPDSLTTRLTTAIELMRKHQSELDIQLTTSASAAKERKAYPLIITMLPPQQLPKEGYLLETTSKEASLSASTYHGVFNG
;
A
#
# COMPACT_ATOMS: atom_id res chain seq x y z
N MET A 1 20.18 13.77 -2.26
CA MET A 1 19.46 12.79 -3.10
C MET A 1 18.42 12.04 -2.25
N ARG A 2 17.15 12.48 -2.20
CA ARG A 2 16.09 11.87 -1.35
C ARG A 2 14.72 11.90 -2.07
N LYS A 3 14.61 11.22 -3.22
CA LYS A 3 13.34 11.16 -3.99
C LYS A 3 12.88 9.73 -4.31
N LYS A 4 13.55 8.69 -3.79
CA LYS A 4 13.28 7.30 -4.20
C LYS A 4 12.24 6.57 -3.36
N ALA A 5 12.21 6.79 -2.03
CA ALA A 5 11.29 6.06 -1.14
C ALA A 5 9.81 6.34 -1.46
N THR A 6 9.46 7.59 -1.76
CA THR A 6 8.08 7.98 -2.05
C THR A 6 7.54 7.39 -3.35
N LEU A 7 8.37 6.82 -4.23
CA LEU A 7 7.90 6.31 -5.53
C LEU A 7 7.41 4.85 -5.46
N PHE A 8 7.80 4.07 -4.44
CA PHE A 8 7.50 2.62 -4.37
C PHE A 8 6.09 2.33 -3.89
N PHE A 9 5.65 2.99 -2.81
CA PHE A 9 4.27 2.97 -2.33
C PHE A 9 3.25 3.39 -3.43
N ILE A 10 3.68 4.26 -4.35
CA ILE A 10 2.88 4.76 -5.48
C ILE A 10 2.68 3.68 -6.56
N CYS A 11 3.72 2.88 -6.84
CA CYS A 11 3.64 1.80 -7.82
C CYS A 11 2.75 0.64 -7.34
N PHE A 12 2.66 0.39 -6.04
CA PHE A 12 1.92 -0.75 -5.51
C PHE A 12 0.40 -0.57 -5.53
N ILE A 13 -0.13 0.59 -5.14
CA ILE A 13 -1.58 0.86 -5.25
C ILE A 13 -2.05 0.77 -6.72
N ALA A 14 -1.18 1.11 -7.68
CA ALA A 14 -1.44 0.89 -9.10
C ALA A 14 -1.52 -0.59 -9.51
N THR A 15 -0.89 -1.50 -8.76
CA THR A 15 -0.95 -2.95 -8.99
C THR A 15 -2.30 -3.53 -8.58
N CYS A 16 -2.90 -2.99 -7.52
CA CYS A 16 -4.25 -3.36 -7.08
C CYS A 16 -5.35 -2.77 -7.97
N VAL A 17 -5.00 -1.86 -8.90
CA VAL A 17 -5.95 -1.05 -9.67
C VAL A 17 -5.62 -1.05 -11.16
N GLY A 18 -6.34 -1.88 -11.90
CA GLY A 18 -6.91 -1.44 -13.18
C GLY A 18 -6.01 -1.37 -14.42
N ALA A 19 -4.69 -1.40 -14.32
CA ALA A 19 -3.85 -1.57 -15.51
C ALA A 19 -3.76 -3.06 -15.84
N LYS A 20 -3.87 -3.45 -17.13
CA LYS A 20 -3.49 -4.80 -17.60
C LYS A 20 -2.14 -5.14 -16.97
N ALA A 21 -2.12 -6.04 -16.00
CA ALA A 21 -0.94 -6.37 -15.22
C ALA A 21 0.10 -7.05 -16.12
N LYS A 22 0.88 -6.23 -16.86
CA LYS A 22 2.24 -6.63 -17.19
C LYS A 22 2.97 -6.59 -15.85
N GLN A 23 3.40 -7.76 -15.41
CA GLN A 23 4.22 -8.01 -14.22
C GLN A 23 5.03 -6.77 -13.83
N ILE A 24 4.66 -6.14 -12.72
CA ILE A 24 5.33 -4.91 -12.28
C ILE A 24 6.70 -5.30 -11.74
N HIS A 25 7.75 -4.79 -12.38
CA HIS A 25 9.12 -4.96 -11.91
C HIS A 25 9.36 -4.00 -10.75
N LEU A 26 9.27 -4.52 -9.52
CA LEU A 26 9.67 -3.81 -8.31
C LEU A 26 11.20 -3.72 -8.24
N ILE A 27 11.75 -2.55 -7.93
CA ILE A 27 13.20 -2.29 -7.85
C ILE A 27 13.51 -1.52 -6.55
N PRO A 28 14.16 -2.08 -5.52
CA PRO A 28 14.81 -3.39 -5.53
C PRO A 28 13.79 -4.52 -5.65
N SER A 29 14.22 -5.62 -6.27
CA SER A 29 13.39 -6.83 -6.32
C SER A 29 13.06 -7.24 -4.88
N PRO A 30 11.81 -7.59 -4.58
CA PRO A 30 11.46 -8.15 -3.29
C PRO A 30 12.30 -9.40 -3.07
N GLN A 31 12.75 -9.62 -1.83
CA GLN A 31 13.51 -10.82 -1.47
C GLN A 31 12.69 -12.09 -1.70
N GLN A 32 11.36 -12.00 -1.52
CA GLN A 32 10.42 -13.09 -1.73
C GLN A 32 9.11 -12.53 -2.27
N VAL A 33 8.58 -13.16 -3.32
CA VAL A 33 7.23 -12.89 -3.85
C VAL A 33 6.50 -14.21 -3.99
N GLN A 34 5.33 -14.31 -3.37
CA GLN A 34 4.43 -15.44 -3.56
C GLN A 34 3.09 -14.90 -4.04
N VAL A 35 2.69 -15.27 -5.25
CA VAL A 35 1.42 -14.85 -5.84
C VAL A 35 0.37 -15.92 -5.57
N LEU A 36 -0.57 -15.62 -4.69
CA LEU A 36 -1.67 -16.51 -4.29
C LEU A 36 -3.01 -15.80 -4.55
N GLY A 37 -3.47 -15.76 -5.80
CA GLY A 37 -4.76 -15.16 -6.09
C GLY A 37 -5.00 -14.76 -7.54
N LYS A 38 -6.16 -14.14 -7.76
CA LYS A 38 -6.57 -13.51 -9.02
C LYS A 38 -6.45 -12.00 -8.91
N ASP A 39 -6.22 -11.32 -10.03
CA ASP A 39 -6.14 -9.87 -10.11
C ASP A 39 -7.39 -9.19 -9.53
N VAL A 40 -7.18 -8.15 -8.72
CA VAL A 40 -8.25 -7.27 -8.25
C VAL A 40 -8.39 -6.11 -9.23
N LYS A 41 -9.62 -5.84 -9.66
CA LYS A 41 -9.97 -4.65 -10.46
C LYS A 41 -10.85 -3.74 -9.62
N THR A 42 -10.23 -2.76 -8.98
CA THR A 42 -10.92 -1.67 -8.28
C THR A 42 -10.20 -0.37 -8.61
N ASN A 43 -10.85 0.78 -8.48
CA ASN A 43 -10.20 2.09 -8.49
C ASN A 43 -10.41 2.88 -7.20
N ARG A 44 -11.12 2.28 -6.24
CA ARG A 44 -11.39 2.85 -4.92
C ARG A 44 -10.61 2.08 -3.89
N ILE A 45 -9.75 2.78 -3.16
CA ILE A 45 -8.89 2.19 -2.13
C ILE A 45 -9.08 2.94 -0.82
N ALA A 46 -9.29 2.19 0.25
CA ALA A 46 -9.31 2.73 1.60
C ALA A 46 -8.05 2.28 2.34
N VAL A 47 -7.12 3.22 2.55
CA VAL A 47 -5.93 2.99 3.36
C VAL A 47 -6.35 3.10 4.82
N ILE A 48 -6.25 1.99 5.54
CA ILE A 48 -6.57 1.87 6.97
C ILE A 48 -5.24 1.87 7.72
N ALA A 49 -4.95 2.92 8.46
CA ALA A 49 -3.68 3.07 9.17
C ALA A 49 -3.88 3.65 10.58
N PRO A 50 -2.98 3.36 11.54
CA PRO A 50 -3.00 3.98 12.86
C PRO A 50 -2.71 5.48 12.79
N ASP A 51 -3.22 6.24 13.77
CA ASP A 51 -3.14 7.71 13.82
C ASP A 51 -1.72 8.28 13.68
N SER A 52 -0.75 7.57 14.21
CA SER A 52 0.68 7.95 14.14
C SER A 52 1.24 7.98 12.72
N LEU A 53 0.61 7.28 11.79
CA LEU A 53 0.98 7.23 10.37
C LEU A 53 0.19 8.22 9.52
N THR A 54 -0.98 8.67 9.98
CA THR A 54 -1.97 9.38 9.18
C THR A 54 -1.39 10.61 8.50
N THR A 55 -0.68 11.47 9.23
CA THR A 55 -0.08 12.70 8.68
C THR A 55 0.91 12.42 7.54
N ARG A 56 1.77 11.41 7.70
CA ARG A 56 2.78 11.07 6.69
C ARG A 56 2.16 10.39 5.47
N LEU A 57 1.13 9.58 5.69
CA LEU A 57 0.37 8.93 4.62
C LEU A 57 -0.47 9.92 3.82
N THR A 58 -1.03 10.96 4.44
CA THR A 58 -1.76 12.02 3.72
C THR A 58 -0.88 12.64 2.63
N THR A 59 0.36 13.02 2.96
CA THR A 59 1.30 13.57 1.97
C THR A 59 1.62 12.57 0.86
N ALA A 60 1.79 11.29 1.18
CA ALA A 60 2.03 10.26 0.16
C ALA A 60 0.81 10.10 -0.76
N ILE A 61 -0.40 10.05 -0.19
CA ILE A 61 -1.66 9.92 -0.93
C ILE A 61 -1.92 11.13 -1.83
N GLU A 62 -1.63 12.35 -1.37
CA GLU A 62 -1.72 13.55 -2.20
C GLU A 62 -0.78 13.48 -3.41
N LEU A 63 0.45 13.03 -3.21
CA LEU A 63 1.39 12.80 -4.31
C LEU A 63 0.88 11.73 -5.27
N MET A 64 0.24 10.68 -4.77
CA MET A 64 -0.35 9.63 -5.62
C MET A 64 -1.48 10.15 -6.47
N ARG A 65 -2.44 10.86 -5.86
CA ARG A 65 -3.57 11.46 -6.58
C ARG A 65 -3.09 12.41 -7.69
N LYS A 66 -1.96 13.10 -7.48
CA LYS A 66 -1.35 13.96 -8.50
C LYS A 66 -0.79 13.18 -9.71
N HIS A 67 -0.26 11.98 -9.49
CA HIS A 67 0.33 11.17 -10.57
C HIS A 67 -0.65 10.15 -11.16
N GLN A 68 -1.72 9.81 -10.44
CA GLN A 68 -2.71 8.78 -10.79
C GLN A 68 -4.12 9.30 -10.49
N SER A 69 -4.63 10.16 -11.36
CA SER A 69 -5.93 10.84 -11.21
C SER A 69 -7.13 9.89 -11.23
N GLU A 70 -6.97 8.67 -11.73
CA GLU A 70 -8.03 7.65 -11.81
C GLU A 70 -8.21 6.89 -10.48
N LEU A 71 -7.28 7.05 -9.53
CA LEU A 71 -7.34 6.42 -8.21
C LEU A 71 -8.09 7.28 -7.21
N ASP A 72 -9.18 6.73 -6.66
CA ASP A 72 -9.87 7.27 -5.50
C ASP A 72 -9.30 6.61 -4.24
N ILE A 73 -8.24 7.20 -3.69
CA ILE A 73 -7.59 6.73 -2.46
C ILE A 73 -8.10 7.55 -1.28
N GLN A 74 -8.62 6.91 -0.25
CA GLN A 74 -9.00 7.56 1.01
C GLN A 74 -8.18 7.00 2.17
N LEU A 75 -7.69 7.89 3.02
CA LEU A 75 -7.11 7.52 4.31
C LEU A 75 -8.19 7.48 5.39
N THR A 76 -8.21 6.40 6.17
CA THR A 76 -9.13 6.20 7.29
C THR A 76 -8.40 5.43 8.40
N THR A 77 -8.95 5.46 9.61
CA THR A 77 -8.51 4.61 10.72
C THR A 77 -9.49 3.44 10.95
N SER A 78 -10.61 3.41 10.23
CA SER A 78 -11.68 2.43 10.41
C SER A 78 -11.94 1.59 9.17
N ALA A 79 -11.96 0.28 9.35
CA ALA A 79 -12.38 -0.70 8.35
C ALA A 79 -13.87 -0.58 7.97
N SER A 80 -14.73 -0.06 8.87
CA SER A 80 -16.15 0.15 8.55
C SER A 80 -16.35 1.18 7.44
N ALA A 81 -15.55 2.26 7.45
CA ALA A 81 -15.58 3.30 6.43
C ALA A 81 -15.18 2.79 5.04
N ALA A 82 -14.28 1.80 4.97
CA ALA A 82 -13.89 1.15 3.72
C ALA A 82 -15.07 0.36 3.11
N LYS A 83 -15.80 -0.39 3.95
CA LYS A 83 -16.93 -1.24 3.54
C LYS A 83 -18.09 -0.42 2.99
N GLU A 84 -18.44 0.68 3.66
CA GLU A 84 -19.52 1.58 3.22
C GLU A 84 -19.27 2.16 1.83
N ARG A 85 -18.01 2.44 1.50
CA ARG A 85 -17.60 3.02 0.23
C ARG A 85 -17.36 2.01 -0.89
N LYS A 86 -17.51 0.71 -0.59
CA LYS A 86 -17.14 -0.40 -1.49
C LYS A 86 -15.70 -0.23 -1.99
N ALA A 87 -14.82 0.28 -1.13
CA ALA A 87 -13.41 0.47 -1.42
C ALA A 87 -12.64 -0.80 -1.06
N TYR A 88 -11.60 -1.10 -1.83
CA TYR A 88 -10.67 -2.17 -1.51
C TYR A 88 -9.76 -1.72 -0.36
N PRO A 89 -9.79 -2.40 0.79
CA PRO A 89 -9.02 -2.00 1.94
C PRO A 89 -7.53 -2.35 1.77
N LEU A 90 -6.68 -1.37 2.07
CA LEU A 90 -5.25 -1.54 2.29
C LEU A 90 -4.97 -1.29 3.78
N ILE A 91 -4.71 -2.35 4.52
CA ILE A 91 -4.49 -2.30 5.97
C ILE A 91 -3.00 -2.13 6.23
N ILE A 92 -2.61 -1.12 7.00
CA ILE A 92 -1.21 -0.87 7.38
C ILE A 92 -1.03 -1.21 8.85
N THR A 93 -0.16 -2.18 9.12
CA THR A 93 0.15 -2.67 10.46
C THR A 93 1.61 -2.39 10.81
N MET A 94 1.84 -1.81 11.99
CA MET A 94 3.18 -1.66 12.55
C MET A 94 3.52 -2.87 13.41
N LEU A 95 4.49 -3.67 12.98
CA LEU A 95 4.97 -4.85 13.71
C LEU A 95 6.09 -4.49 14.68
N PRO A 96 6.30 -5.28 15.75
CA PRO A 96 7.49 -5.17 16.59
C PRO A 96 8.79 -5.31 15.77
N PRO A 97 9.87 -4.60 16.14
CA PRO A 97 11.10 -4.50 15.34
C PRO A 97 11.87 -5.82 15.16
N GLN A 98 11.52 -6.86 15.91
CA GLN A 98 12.17 -8.18 15.85
C GLN A 98 11.56 -9.09 14.77
N GLN A 99 10.40 -8.74 14.21
CA GLN A 99 9.67 -9.59 13.26
C GLN A 99 10.08 -9.40 11.80
N LEU A 100 10.69 -8.25 11.47
CA LEU A 100 11.14 -7.94 10.11
C LEU A 100 12.54 -7.32 10.14
N PRO A 101 13.36 -7.53 9.10
CA PRO A 101 14.61 -6.81 8.92
C PRO A 101 14.41 -5.29 9.04
N LYS A 102 15.47 -4.56 9.36
CA LYS A 102 15.44 -3.10 9.39
C LYS A 102 14.94 -2.55 8.05
N GLU A 103 13.90 -1.72 8.09
CA GLU A 103 13.20 -1.16 6.90
C GLU A 103 12.53 -2.20 5.99
N GLY A 104 12.43 -3.46 6.45
CA GLY A 104 11.69 -4.51 5.79
C GLY A 104 10.18 -4.32 5.92
N TYR A 105 9.46 -4.87 4.95
CA TYR A 105 8.00 -4.92 4.94
C TYR A 105 7.54 -6.29 4.43
N LEU A 106 6.36 -6.70 4.87
CA LEU A 106 5.62 -7.83 4.33
C LEU A 106 4.35 -7.30 3.69
N LEU A 107 4.08 -7.74 2.47
CA LEU A 107 2.92 -7.32 1.71
C LEU A 107 2.14 -8.53 1.25
N GLU A 108 0.89 -8.60 1.69
CA GLU A 108 -0.02 -9.69 1.38
C GLU A 108 -1.24 -9.13 0.66
N THR A 109 -1.63 -9.75 -0.45
CA THR A 109 -2.79 -9.33 -1.24
C THR A 109 -3.73 -10.50 -1.45
N THR A 110 -5.01 -10.25 -1.23
CA THR A 110 -6.09 -11.20 -1.53
C THR A 110 -7.11 -10.55 -2.46
N SER A 111 -8.11 -11.31 -2.90
CA SER A 111 -9.23 -10.74 -3.67
C SER A 111 -10.10 -9.75 -2.86
N LYS A 112 -9.95 -9.73 -1.53
CA LYS A 112 -10.79 -8.94 -0.61
C LYS A 112 -10.08 -7.72 -0.04
N GLU A 113 -8.78 -7.85 0.22
CA GLU A 113 -7.97 -6.83 0.91
C GLU A 113 -6.48 -7.02 0.64
N ALA A 114 -5.72 -5.94 0.85
CA ALA A 114 -4.28 -5.95 0.96
C ALA A 114 -3.85 -5.59 2.39
N SER A 115 -2.78 -6.20 2.86
CA SER A 115 -2.16 -5.94 4.17
C SER A 115 -0.69 -5.63 3.99
N LEU A 116 -0.26 -4.47 4.46
CA LEU A 116 1.13 -4.04 4.53
C LEU A 116 1.57 -4.03 5.99
N SER A 117 2.54 -4.88 6.31
CA SER A 117 3.12 -4.97 7.64
C SER A 117 4.57 -4.50 7.62
N ALA A 118 4.95 -3.61 8.53
CA ALA A 118 6.33 -3.10 8.59
C ALA A 118 6.77 -2.84 10.03
N SER A 119 8.07 -2.99 10.30
CA SER A 119 8.67 -2.71 11.63
C SER A 119 8.99 -1.23 11.86
N THR A 120 8.99 -0.44 10.79
CA THR A 120 9.40 0.97 10.82
C THR A 120 8.55 1.80 9.86
N TYR A 121 8.44 3.10 10.13
CA TYR A 121 7.85 4.07 9.19
C TYR A 121 8.47 3.95 7.79
N HIS A 122 9.79 3.79 7.71
CA HIS A 122 10.49 3.63 6.44
C HIS A 122 10.07 2.36 5.71
N GLY A 123 9.87 1.24 6.41
CA GLY A 123 9.32 0.02 5.83
C GLY A 123 7.93 0.22 5.23
N VAL A 124 7.06 1.01 5.88
CA VAL A 124 5.73 1.36 5.34
C VAL A 124 5.84 2.12 4.01
N PHE A 125 6.79 3.06 3.89
CA PHE A 125 6.97 3.82 2.64
C PHE A 125 7.77 3.07 1.56
N ASN A 126 8.46 1.98 1.94
CA ASN A 126 9.17 1.12 1.00
C ASN A 126 8.27 0.05 0.35
N GLY A 127 7.19 -0.35 1.04
CA GLY A 127 6.16 -1.23 0.50
C GLY A 127 5.26 -0.53 -0.50
#